data_AF-M5BM67-F1
#
_entry.id   AF-M5BM67-F1
#
_cell.length_a   1.000
_cell.length_b   1.000
_cell.length_c   1.000
_cell.angle_alpha   90.00
_cell.angle_beta   90.00
_cell.angle_gamma   90.00
#
_symmetry.space_group_name_H-M   'P 1'
#
loop_
_entity.id
_entity.type
_entity.pdbx_description
1 polymer ?
#
loop_
_entity_poly.entity_id
_entity_poly.type
_entity_poly.pdbx_seq_one_letter_code
_entity_poly.pdbx_strand_id
1 'polypeptide(L)'
;MYRASALKISRAVIRIEKRGLADLTVLPTRQPIISYGPQGRSAVSGHVATVFGCTGFLGRYLVSKLAKAGTQVIVPYRDEDEKRHLKVLGDLGQVVSLEWDLRHEDQIAECMRHSDIVYNLVGRDYETKNFDYNSVHVAGAASIANIASQLQIPRLVHVSHLNASHKSASEFYRAKAEGEDVVREAFPGVTIVRPGPMFGHEDKLINSMAVWPILWTLNNGDTKIRPTHVLDVAQALSNLSIIPNPAQLYNLPGPAYHTYTTMLDLVASVTCRTPTHPLTVPKPIALALARAAQVVWWPALSPDEVVRRYIDDSDVPGDWDALGVTPEEVEGHAITYLRRYRSAYAVSRPNPPPKDPVFNSPNAKAQEIAPDVTFIHNPPSSVPTPHSLTSMPASPLLFKPTRSDGANHLPPELHPKPEVERPKLTQDQIEEIRRLRLEDPKANSCQFLATKFNCTPIFVSMVAPLPKQKREELEKEQREAQKREQWGERKTLIREIRKKRRRFW
;
A
#
# COMPACT_ATOMS: atom_id res chain seq x y z
N MET A 1 19.54 -13.65 17.76
CA MET A 1 19.74 -14.18 16.40
C MET A 1 19.14 -13.21 15.37
N TYR A 2 19.66 -11.98 15.28
CA TYR A 2 19.19 -10.98 14.30
C TYR A 2 20.12 -11.03 13.08
N ARG A 3 19.66 -11.62 11.97
CA ARG A 3 20.36 -11.53 10.69
C ARG A 3 20.28 -10.09 10.21
N ALA A 4 21.43 -9.43 10.14
CA ALA A 4 21.57 -8.14 9.47
C ALA A 4 21.12 -8.30 8.01
N SER A 5 20.16 -7.49 7.62
CA SER A 5 19.65 -7.33 6.27
C SER A 5 20.73 -6.74 5.36
N ALA A 6 21.68 -7.57 4.95
CA ALA A 6 22.51 -7.30 3.79
C ALA A 6 21.59 -7.30 2.56
N LEU A 7 21.70 -6.26 1.73
CA LEU A 7 21.05 -6.16 0.42
C LEU A 7 21.16 -7.50 -0.32
N LYS A 8 20.05 -8.24 -0.39
CA LYS A 8 19.94 -9.49 -1.15
C LYS A 8 20.01 -9.14 -2.64
N ILE A 9 21.23 -9.11 -3.16
CA ILE A 9 21.47 -9.20 -4.60
C ILE A 9 21.11 -10.65 -4.98
N SER A 10 20.28 -10.79 -6.00
CA SER A 10 19.73 -12.06 -6.45
C SER A 10 20.82 -13.11 -6.66
N ARG A 11 20.59 -14.32 -6.15
CA ARG A 11 21.35 -15.52 -6.54
C ARG A 11 20.80 -16.10 -7.85
N ALA A 12 20.43 -15.23 -8.79
CA ALA A 12 20.37 -15.62 -10.18
C ALA A 12 21.80 -15.96 -10.58
N VAL A 13 21.98 -17.08 -11.26
CA VAL A 13 23.24 -17.47 -11.87
C VAL A 13 23.88 -16.24 -12.50
N ILE A 14 24.92 -15.69 -11.85
CA ILE A 14 25.80 -14.71 -12.48
C ILE A 14 26.59 -15.54 -13.50
N ARG A 15 25.95 -15.85 -14.63
CA ARG A 15 26.71 -15.89 -15.86
C ARG A 15 27.31 -14.50 -15.95
N ILE A 16 28.62 -14.42 -15.75
CA ILE A 16 29.43 -13.32 -16.24
C ILE A 16 29.36 -13.43 -17.77
N GLU A 17 28.19 -13.19 -18.34
CA GLU A 17 28.05 -12.92 -19.75
C GLU A 17 28.64 -11.53 -19.92
N LYS A 18 29.69 -11.49 -20.74
CA LYS A 18 30.40 -10.28 -21.13
C LYS A 18 29.38 -9.18 -21.40
N ARG A 19 29.62 -7.99 -20.84
CA ARG A 19 28.88 -6.74 -21.06
C ARG A 19 28.67 -6.53 -22.58
N GLY A 20 27.57 -7.07 -23.10
CA GLY A 20 27.12 -6.90 -24.47
C GLY A 20 26.21 -5.68 -24.52
N LEU A 21 26.33 -4.90 -25.59
CA LEU A 21 25.71 -3.59 -25.77
C LEU A 21 24.15 -3.62 -25.77
N ALA A 22 23.53 -4.80 -25.81
CA ALA A 22 22.11 -5.05 -25.67
C ALA A 22 21.86 -6.56 -25.50
N ASP A 23 20.90 -6.96 -24.67
CA ASP A 23 20.44 -8.35 -24.59
C ASP A 23 19.13 -8.49 -25.38
N LEU A 24 19.03 -9.50 -26.24
CA LEU A 24 17.93 -9.71 -27.19
C LEU A 24 17.09 -10.90 -26.74
N THR A 25 15.86 -10.62 -26.32
CA THR A 25 14.88 -11.65 -25.94
C THR A 25 13.80 -11.73 -27.01
N VAL A 26 13.61 -12.92 -27.58
CA VAL A 26 12.55 -13.15 -28.58
C VAL A 26 11.31 -13.67 -27.87
N LEU A 27 10.20 -12.94 -27.98
CA LEU A 27 8.91 -13.39 -27.47
C LEU A 27 8.33 -14.56 -28.29
N PRO A 28 7.36 -15.32 -27.75
CA PRO A 28 6.57 -16.28 -28.53
C PRO A 28 5.96 -15.68 -29.81
N THR A 29 5.65 -14.38 -29.81
CA THR A 29 5.15 -13.61 -30.96
C THR A 29 6.23 -13.26 -32.00
N ARG A 30 7.47 -13.72 -31.82
CA ARG A 30 8.66 -13.49 -32.67
C ARG A 30 9.11 -12.03 -32.82
N GLN A 31 8.57 -11.11 -32.01
CA GLN A 31 9.08 -9.74 -31.94
C GLN A 31 10.33 -9.72 -31.03
N PRO A 32 11.46 -9.16 -31.50
CA PRO A 32 12.65 -9.03 -30.67
C PRO A 32 12.46 -7.87 -29.68
N ILE A 33 12.58 -8.18 -28.39
CA ILE A 33 12.72 -7.18 -27.34
C ILE A 33 14.21 -6.96 -27.10
N ILE A 34 14.62 -5.70 -27.13
CA ILE A 34 16.01 -5.31 -26.92
C ILE A 34 16.09 -4.53 -25.63
N SER A 35 16.88 -5.05 -24.69
CA SER A 35 17.20 -4.34 -23.46
C SER A 35 18.44 -3.46 -23.63
N TYR A 36 18.43 -2.28 -23.03
CA TYR A 36 19.51 -1.29 -23.09
C TYR A 36 19.84 -0.73 -21.71
N GLY A 37 21.14 -0.57 -21.47
CA GLY A 37 21.68 0.06 -20.27
C GLY A 37 21.85 -0.90 -19.08
N PRO A 38 22.52 -0.44 -18.01
CA PRO A 38 22.65 -1.21 -16.78
C PRO A 38 21.29 -1.35 -16.09
N GLN A 39 20.95 -2.55 -15.60
CA GLN A 39 19.68 -2.80 -14.92
C GLN A 39 19.41 -1.76 -13.82
N GLY A 40 18.24 -1.12 -13.87
CA GLY A 40 17.87 -0.07 -12.94
C GLY A 40 16.68 0.75 -13.43
N ARG A 41 16.34 1.79 -12.65
CA ARG A 41 15.13 2.61 -12.86
C ARG A 41 15.07 3.28 -14.24
N SER A 42 16.22 3.77 -14.73
CA SER A 42 16.34 4.46 -16.02
C SER A 42 16.82 3.54 -17.14
N ALA A 43 16.97 2.24 -16.86
CA ALA A 43 17.25 1.24 -17.88
C ALA A 43 16.02 1.03 -18.75
N VAL A 44 16.22 0.45 -19.92
CA VAL A 44 15.13 0.01 -20.77
C VAL A 44 15.21 -1.50 -20.86
N SER A 45 14.26 -2.20 -20.27
CA SER A 45 14.14 -3.65 -20.46
C SER A 45 13.54 -4.01 -21.83
N GLY A 46 12.81 -3.07 -22.44
CA GLY A 46 12.08 -3.25 -23.69
C GLY A 46 10.73 -3.98 -23.53
N HIS A 47 10.42 -4.45 -22.32
CA HIS A 47 9.11 -5.00 -21.96
C HIS A 47 8.07 -3.91 -21.69
N VAL A 48 6.80 -4.21 -21.96
CA VAL A 48 5.63 -3.33 -21.75
C VAL A 48 4.54 -4.10 -21.01
N ALA A 49 4.57 -4.03 -19.69
CA ALA A 49 3.65 -4.77 -18.84
C ALA A 49 2.35 -4.00 -18.58
N THR A 50 1.19 -4.65 -18.66
CA THR A 50 -0.08 -4.10 -18.16
C THR A 50 -0.49 -4.79 -16.87
N VAL A 51 -0.75 -4.01 -15.82
CA VAL A 51 -1.06 -4.56 -14.49
C VAL A 51 -2.47 -4.16 -14.06
N PHE A 52 -3.46 -5.00 -14.37
CA PHE A 52 -4.80 -4.83 -13.82
C PHE A 52 -4.81 -5.07 -12.31
N GLY A 53 -5.52 -4.24 -11.55
CA GLY A 53 -5.49 -4.28 -10.07
C GLY A 53 -4.23 -3.64 -9.44
N CYS A 54 -3.49 -2.83 -10.21
CA CYS A 54 -2.31 -2.10 -9.78
C CYS A 54 -2.53 -1.15 -8.58
N THR A 55 -3.75 -0.61 -8.40
CA THR A 55 -4.07 0.29 -7.26
C THR A 55 -4.16 -0.45 -5.92
N GLY A 56 -4.30 -1.77 -5.96
CA GLY A 56 -4.44 -2.64 -4.79
C GLY A 56 -3.15 -2.82 -3.97
N PHE A 57 -3.24 -3.74 -3.01
CA PHE A 57 -2.13 -4.07 -2.11
C PHE A 57 -0.96 -4.72 -2.84
N LEU A 58 -1.18 -5.83 -3.58
CA LEU A 58 -0.10 -6.50 -4.32
C LEU A 58 0.37 -5.68 -5.54
N GLY A 59 -0.58 -5.02 -6.22
CA GLY A 59 -0.34 -4.28 -7.45
C GLY A 59 0.75 -3.22 -7.35
N ARG A 60 0.75 -2.40 -6.30
CA ARG A 60 1.77 -1.36 -6.09
C ARG A 60 3.18 -1.93 -5.97
N TYR A 61 3.33 -3.10 -5.34
CA TYR A 61 4.64 -3.73 -5.17
C TYR A 61 5.12 -4.35 -6.48
N LEU A 62 4.22 -4.95 -7.26
CA LEU A 62 4.55 -5.46 -8.59
C LEU A 62 4.98 -4.31 -9.53
N VAL A 63 4.18 -3.23 -9.60
CA VAL A 63 4.51 -2.03 -10.40
C VAL A 63 5.86 -1.46 -9.95
N SER A 64 6.12 -1.40 -8.65
CA SER A 64 7.42 -0.94 -8.14
C SER A 64 8.58 -1.82 -8.59
N LYS A 65 8.43 -3.14 -8.61
CA LYS A 65 9.47 -4.07 -9.05
C LYS A 65 9.74 -3.96 -10.55
N LEU A 66 8.68 -3.94 -11.36
CA LEU A 66 8.77 -3.80 -12.83
C LEU A 66 9.37 -2.44 -13.22
N ALA A 67 8.87 -1.35 -12.64
CA ALA A 67 9.36 0.00 -12.93
C ALA A 67 10.81 0.21 -12.46
N LYS A 68 11.23 -0.43 -11.35
CA LYS A 68 12.62 -0.42 -10.89
C LYS A 68 13.57 -1.20 -11.81
N ALA A 69 13.05 -2.17 -12.55
CA ALA A 69 13.80 -2.91 -13.56
C ALA A 69 13.91 -2.16 -14.90
N GLY A 70 13.23 -1.02 -15.07
CA GLY A 70 13.19 -0.28 -16.33
C GLY A 70 12.19 -0.87 -17.34
N THR A 71 11.16 -1.56 -16.85
CA THR A 71 10.01 -2.02 -17.64
C THR A 71 8.98 -0.91 -17.72
N GLN A 72 8.44 -0.68 -18.93
CA GLN A 72 7.32 0.22 -19.09
C GLN A 72 6.08 -0.48 -18.54
N VAL A 73 5.37 0.18 -17.62
CA VAL A 73 4.19 -0.36 -16.96
C VAL A 73 2.99 0.51 -17.28
N ILE A 74 2.03 -0.10 -17.97
CA ILE A 74 0.69 0.43 -18.13
C ILE A 74 -0.10 0.10 -16.87
N VAL A 75 -0.70 1.13 -16.29
CA VAL A 75 -1.39 1.12 -15.00
C VAL A 75 -2.86 1.48 -15.24
N PRO A 76 -3.72 0.48 -15.48
CA PRO A 76 -5.15 0.65 -15.62
C PRO A 76 -5.75 1.02 -14.25
N TYR A 77 -6.33 2.21 -14.14
CA TYR A 77 -6.98 2.68 -12.92
C TYR A 77 -8.45 3.01 -13.15
N ARG A 78 -9.23 2.97 -12.07
CA ARG A 78 -10.64 3.39 -12.05
C ARG A 78 -10.86 4.68 -11.28
N ASP A 79 -9.99 4.99 -10.32
CA ASP A 79 -10.03 6.21 -9.51
C ASP A 79 -8.70 6.97 -9.63
N GLU A 80 -8.77 8.27 -9.94
CA GLU A 80 -7.62 9.15 -10.19
C GLU A 80 -6.70 9.28 -8.97
N ASP A 81 -7.28 9.33 -7.77
CA ASP A 81 -6.51 9.53 -6.54
C ASP A 81 -5.70 8.27 -6.18
N GLU A 82 -6.24 7.09 -6.47
CA GLU A 82 -5.60 5.82 -6.15
C GLU A 82 -4.29 5.62 -6.92
N LYS A 83 -4.19 6.05 -8.19
CA LYS A 83 -2.97 5.85 -9.00
C LYS A 83 -1.83 6.81 -8.65
N ARG A 84 -2.07 7.88 -7.89
CA ARG A 84 -1.11 8.98 -7.69
C ARG A 84 0.25 8.50 -7.17
N HIS A 85 0.25 7.55 -6.24
CA HIS A 85 1.47 7.02 -5.62
C HIS A 85 2.28 6.11 -6.57
N LEU A 86 1.68 5.60 -7.65
CA LEU A 86 2.37 4.74 -8.62
C LEU A 86 3.26 5.55 -9.57
N LYS A 87 2.90 6.81 -9.84
CA LYS A 87 3.65 7.70 -10.75
C LYS A 87 5.12 7.88 -10.36
N VAL A 88 5.44 7.85 -9.06
CA VAL A 88 6.79 8.07 -8.55
C VAL A 88 7.68 6.82 -8.58
N LEU A 89 7.11 5.64 -8.89
CA LEU A 89 7.82 4.37 -8.83
C LEU A 89 8.77 4.14 -10.03
N GLY A 90 8.43 4.70 -11.20
CA GLY A 90 9.23 4.61 -12.43
C GLY A 90 9.87 5.92 -12.84
N ASP A 91 10.77 5.85 -13.81
CA ASP A 91 11.26 7.05 -14.49
C ASP A 91 10.17 7.67 -15.39
N LEU A 92 10.44 8.84 -15.95
CA LEU A 92 9.52 9.53 -16.83
C LEU A 92 9.13 8.64 -18.03
N GLY A 93 7.83 8.54 -18.31
CA GLY A 93 7.29 7.73 -19.40
C GLY A 93 7.26 6.21 -19.13
N GLN A 94 7.85 5.73 -18.03
CA GLN A 94 7.80 4.31 -17.67
C GLN A 94 6.46 3.91 -17.08
N VAL A 95 5.85 4.74 -16.24
CA VAL A 95 4.53 4.46 -15.66
C VAL A 95 3.46 5.24 -16.42
N VAL A 96 2.66 4.55 -17.21
CA VAL A 96 1.60 5.14 -18.05
C VAL A 96 0.25 4.78 -17.47
N SER A 97 -0.50 5.76 -16.99
CA SER A 97 -1.83 5.52 -16.43
C SER A 97 -2.93 5.62 -17.48
N LEU A 98 -3.80 4.62 -17.58
CA LEU A 98 -4.97 4.61 -18.47
C LEU A 98 -6.25 4.32 -17.66
N GLU A 99 -7.32 5.03 -17.96
CA GLU A 99 -8.61 4.81 -17.30
C GLU A 99 -9.29 3.56 -17.87
N TRP A 100 -9.88 2.75 -17.02
CA TRP A 100 -10.66 1.58 -17.45
C TRP A 100 -11.76 1.21 -16.46
N ASP A 101 -12.75 0.49 -16.97
CA ASP A 101 -13.79 -0.17 -16.21
C ASP A 101 -13.95 -1.62 -16.69
N LEU A 102 -14.26 -2.52 -15.76
CA LEU A 102 -14.37 -3.95 -16.02
C LEU A 102 -15.50 -4.30 -16.99
N ARG A 103 -16.51 -3.42 -17.08
CA ARG A 103 -17.69 -3.60 -17.93
C ARG A 103 -17.47 -3.17 -19.38
N HIS A 104 -16.41 -2.43 -19.66
CA HIS A 104 -16.15 -1.86 -20.98
C HIS A 104 -14.95 -2.57 -21.62
N GLU A 105 -15.24 -3.53 -22.50
CA GLU A 105 -14.22 -4.33 -23.19
C GLU A 105 -13.28 -3.48 -24.05
N ASP A 106 -13.79 -2.40 -24.66
CA ASP A 106 -12.98 -1.47 -25.45
C ASP A 106 -11.84 -0.83 -24.66
N GLN A 107 -12.10 -0.47 -23.39
CA GLN A 107 -11.10 0.14 -22.50
C GLN A 107 -10.06 -0.89 -22.04
N ILE A 108 -10.50 -2.13 -21.80
CA ILE A 108 -9.60 -3.26 -21.50
C ILE A 108 -8.68 -3.50 -22.70
N ALA A 109 -9.23 -3.53 -23.90
CA ALA A 109 -8.47 -3.70 -25.13
C ALA A 109 -7.47 -2.55 -25.34
N GLU A 110 -7.87 -1.29 -25.12
CA GLU A 110 -6.99 -0.13 -25.20
C GLU A 110 -5.79 -0.23 -24.26
N CYS A 111 -6.02 -0.65 -23.01
CA CYS A 111 -4.94 -0.85 -22.03
C CYS A 111 -3.93 -1.93 -22.44
N MET A 112 -4.33 -2.86 -23.31
CA MET A 112 -3.57 -4.06 -23.65
C MET A 112 -2.91 -4.02 -25.04
N ARG A 113 -3.20 -3.01 -25.88
CA ARG A 113 -2.78 -2.97 -27.30
C ARG A 113 -1.28 -3.13 -27.55
N HIS A 114 -0.45 -2.64 -26.64
CA HIS A 114 1.01 -2.63 -26.80
C HIS A 114 1.72 -3.48 -25.75
N SER A 115 0.97 -4.35 -25.06
CA SER A 115 1.49 -5.11 -23.94
C SER A 115 2.07 -6.44 -24.38
N ASP A 116 3.25 -6.77 -23.87
CA ASP A 116 3.85 -8.09 -24.06
C ASP A 116 3.48 -9.07 -22.93
N ILE A 117 3.27 -8.53 -21.73
CA ILE A 117 2.83 -9.27 -20.56
C ILE A 117 1.67 -8.57 -19.85
N VAL A 118 0.64 -9.32 -19.51
CA VAL A 118 -0.52 -8.82 -18.77
C VAL A 118 -0.62 -9.55 -17.44
N TYR A 119 -0.68 -8.78 -16.35
CA TYR A 119 -0.92 -9.28 -15.01
C TYR A 119 -2.35 -8.94 -14.59
N ASN A 120 -3.14 -9.96 -14.26
CA ASN A 120 -4.47 -9.81 -13.70
C ASN A 120 -4.42 -10.01 -12.18
N LEU A 121 -4.45 -8.89 -11.43
CA LEU A 121 -4.54 -8.84 -9.97
C LEU A 121 -5.90 -8.32 -9.50
N VAL A 122 -6.91 -8.29 -10.38
CA VAL A 122 -8.24 -7.77 -10.07
C VAL A 122 -8.91 -8.72 -9.09
N GLY A 123 -9.42 -8.17 -7.99
CA GLY A 123 -10.15 -8.96 -7.02
C GLY A 123 -10.63 -8.15 -5.83
N ARG A 124 -11.71 -8.62 -5.22
CA ARG A 124 -12.22 -8.10 -3.95
C ARG A 124 -12.56 -9.24 -3.00
N ASP A 125 -12.24 -9.04 -1.72
CA ASP A 125 -12.53 -9.99 -0.64
C ASP A 125 -14.00 -10.00 -0.22
N TYR A 126 -14.73 -8.94 -0.54
CA TYR A 126 -16.13 -8.73 -0.18
C TYR A 126 -16.90 -8.22 -1.39
N GLU A 127 -18.20 -8.51 -1.43
CA GLU A 127 -19.07 -8.05 -2.51
C GLU A 127 -19.41 -6.58 -2.34
N THR A 128 -19.39 -5.85 -3.46
CA THR A 128 -19.83 -4.46 -3.50
C THR A 128 -21.22 -4.43 -4.12
N LYS A 129 -22.04 -3.43 -3.77
CA LYS A 129 -23.41 -3.29 -4.30
C LYS A 129 -23.55 -3.43 -5.83
N ASN A 130 -22.52 -3.03 -6.59
CA ASN A 130 -22.53 -3.06 -8.05
C ASN A 130 -21.75 -4.23 -8.66
N PHE A 131 -21.00 -4.98 -7.84
CA PHE A 131 -20.07 -6.01 -8.29
C PHE A 131 -20.05 -7.17 -7.28
N ASP A 132 -20.63 -8.29 -7.71
CA ASP A 132 -20.68 -9.57 -6.99
C ASP A 132 -19.39 -10.37 -7.22
N TYR A 133 -19.15 -11.43 -6.44
CA TYR A 133 -17.94 -12.25 -6.60
C TYR A 133 -17.79 -12.83 -8.01
N ASN A 134 -18.86 -13.38 -8.58
CA ASN A 134 -18.83 -13.98 -9.93
C ASN A 134 -18.56 -12.93 -11.02
N SER A 135 -19.09 -11.72 -10.87
CA SER A 135 -18.86 -10.64 -11.84
C SER A 135 -17.38 -10.23 -11.92
N VAL A 136 -16.68 -10.24 -10.78
CA VAL A 136 -15.28 -9.82 -10.69
C VAL A 136 -14.33 -10.95 -11.02
N HIS A 137 -14.49 -12.12 -10.39
CA HIS A 137 -13.53 -13.22 -10.46
C HIS A 137 -13.76 -14.15 -11.65
N VAL A 138 -15.00 -14.31 -12.13
CA VAL A 138 -15.32 -15.18 -13.27
C VAL A 138 -15.48 -14.36 -14.54
N ALA A 139 -16.53 -13.54 -14.64
CA ALA A 139 -16.83 -12.79 -15.86
C ALA A 139 -15.72 -11.77 -16.19
N GLY A 140 -15.25 -11.02 -15.19
CA GLY A 140 -14.17 -10.05 -15.36
C GLY A 140 -12.85 -10.68 -15.80
N ALA A 141 -12.49 -11.82 -15.21
CA ALA A 141 -11.28 -12.54 -15.60
C ALA A 141 -11.40 -13.15 -17.01
N ALA A 142 -12.59 -13.65 -17.37
CA ALA A 142 -12.93 -14.15 -18.69
C ALA A 142 -12.76 -13.06 -19.77
N SER A 143 -13.33 -11.87 -19.57
CA SER A 143 -13.21 -10.75 -20.51
C SER A 143 -11.74 -10.37 -20.73
N ILE A 144 -10.94 -10.26 -19.66
CA ILE A 144 -9.51 -9.94 -19.78
C ILE A 144 -8.77 -11.04 -20.57
N ALA A 145 -9.04 -12.32 -20.31
CA ALA A 145 -8.38 -13.43 -20.99
C ALA A 145 -8.78 -13.52 -22.47
N ASN A 146 -10.07 -13.33 -22.79
CA ASN A 146 -10.57 -13.31 -24.16
C ASN A 146 -9.94 -12.18 -24.96
N ILE A 147 -9.89 -10.96 -24.40
CA ILE A 147 -9.27 -9.80 -25.05
C ILE A 147 -7.76 -10.00 -25.20
N ALA A 148 -7.09 -10.60 -24.21
CA ALA A 148 -5.67 -10.95 -24.32
C ALA A 148 -5.42 -11.92 -25.48
N SER A 149 -6.29 -12.91 -25.66
CA SER A 149 -6.21 -13.86 -26.77
C SER A 149 -6.48 -13.17 -28.11
N GLN A 150 -7.47 -12.29 -28.20
CA GLN A 150 -7.79 -11.54 -29.42
C GLN A 150 -6.64 -10.62 -29.87
N LEU A 151 -5.98 -9.96 -28.91
CA LEU A 151 -4.80 -9.12 -29.13
C LEU A 151 -3.50 -9.93 -29.29
N GLN A 152 -3.58 -11.26 -29.20
CA GLN A 152 -2.43 -12.17 -29.34
C GLN A 152 -1.27 -11.85 -28.39
N ILE A 153 -1.60 -11.52 -27.15
CA ILE A 153 -0.60 -11.15 -26.15
C ILE A 153 0.26 -12.38 -25.84
N PRO A 154 1.60 -12.24 -25.82
CA PRO A 154 2.49 -13.37 -25.60
C PRO A 154 2.28 -14.07 -24.27
N ARG A 155 2.03 -13.30 -23.20
CA ARG A 155 1.96 -13.83 -21.82
C ARG A 155 0.84 -13.20 -21.00
N LEU A 156 0.05 -14.05 -20.37
CA LEU A 156 -0.97 -13.68 -19.38
C LEU A 156 -0.66 -14.35 -18.05
N VAL A 157 -0.62 -13.56 -16.98
CA VAL A 157 -0.43 -14.03 -15.61
C VAL A 157 -1.69 -13.70 -14.80
N HIS A 158 -2.35 -14.72 -14.25
CA HIS A 158 -3.54 -14.57 -13.44
C HIS A 158 -3.25 -14.92 -11.97
N VAL A 159 -3.59 -14.01 -11.04
CA VAL A 159 -3.34 -14.24 -9.61
C VAL A 159 -4.62 -14.64 -8.89
N SER A 160 -4.66 -15.91 -8.50
CA SER A 160 -5.76 -16.51 -7.75
C SER A 160 -5.43 -16.53 -6.25
N HIS A 161 -5.57 -17.68 -5.58
CA HIS A 161 -5.28 -17.86 -4.17
C HIS A 161 -4.96 -19.32 -3.85
N LEU A 162 -4.19 -19.56 -2.80
CA LEU A 162 -3.78 -20.91 -2.37
C LEU A 162 -4.95 -21.87 -2.13
N ASN A 163 -6.06 -21.37 -1.58
CA ASN A 163 -7.25 -22.18 -1.25
C ASN A 163 -8.36 -22.15 -2.31
N ALA A 164 -8.05 -21.72 -3.54
CA ALA A 164 -9.03 -21.74 -4.63
C ALA A 164 -9.44 -23.19 -4.95
N SER A 165 -10.71 -23.53 -4.70
CA SER A 165 -11.28 -24.86 -4.95
C SER A 165 -12.79 -24.78 -5.13
N HIS A 166 -13.34 -25.49 -6.12
CA HIS A 166 -14.79 -25.60 -6.35
C HIS A 166 -15.56 -26.22 -5.19
N LYS A 167 -14.88 -27.04 -4.36
CA LYS A 167 -15.48 -27.70 -3.20
C LYS A 167 -15.41 -26.86 -1.92
N SER A 168 -14.83 -25.66 -1.97
CA SER A 168 -14.72 -24.78 -0.80
C SER A 168 -16.09 -24.36 -0.30
N ALA A 169 -16.24 -24.21 1.02
CA ALA A 169 -17.45 -23.67 1.63
C ALA A 169 -17.64 -22.17 1.38
N SER A 170 -16.54 -21.43 1.12
CA SER A 170 -16.58 -20.00 0.79
C SER A 170 -16.91 -19.79 -0.68
N GLU A 171 -17.78 -18.81 -0.95
CA GLU A 171 -18.13 -18.39 -2.30
C GLU A 171 -16.95 -17.73 -2.99
N PHE A 172 -16.17 -16.92 -2.28
CA PHE A 172 -14.97 -16.29 -2.82
C PHE A 172 -13.95 -17.29 -3.38
N TYR A 173 -13.68 -18.41 -2.69
CA TYR A 173 -12.72 -19.40 -3.17
C TYR A 173 -13.29 -20.26 -4.31
N ARG A 174 -14.60 -20.48 -4.35
CA ARG A 174 -15.27 -21.15 -5.47
C ARG A 174 -15.21 -20.28 -6.72
N ALA A 175 -15.58 -19.00 -6.61
CA ALA A 175 -15.53 -18.05 -7.72
C ALA A 175 -14.10 -17.87 -8.26
N LYS A 176 -13.08 -17.90 -7.41
CA LYS A 176 -11.67 -17.91 -7.87
C LYS A 176 -11.29 -19.19 -8.61
N ALA A 177 -11.75 -20.35 -8.18
CA ALA A 177 -11.50 -21.62 -8.88
C ALA A 177 -12.20 -21.64 -10.25
N GLU A 178 -13.46 -21.22 -10.30
CA GLU A 178 -14.20 -21.06 -11.56
C GLU A 178 -13.54 -20.04 -12.49
N GLY A 179 -13.04 -18.92 -11.94
CA GLY A 179 -12.26 -17.94 -12.70
C GLY A 179 -10.98 -18.51 -13.30
N GLU A 180 -10.26 -19.36 -12.55
CA GLU A 180 -9.07 -20.05 -13.08
C GLU A 180 -9.38 -20.95 -14.28
N ASP A 181 -10.50 -21.68 -14.24
CA ASP A 181 -10.92 -22.56 -15.32
C ASP A 181 -11.30 -21.76 -16.57
N VAL A 182 -12.12 -20.72 -16.41
CA VAL A 182 -12.54 -19.88 -17.55
C VAL A 182 -11.35 -19.14 -18.17
N VAL A 183 -10.39 -18.67 -17.36
CA VAL A 183 -9.17 -18.04 -17.87
C VAL A 183 -8.30 -19.06 -18.63
N ARG A 184 -8.22 -20.31 -18.14
CA ARG A 184 -7.47 -21.38 -18.79
C ARG A 184 -8.10 -21.79 -20.13
N GLU A 185 -9.43 -21.81 -20.20
CA GLU A 185 -10.17 -22.06 -21.44
C GLU A 185 -9.97 -20.94 -22.46
N ALA A 186 -10.07 -19.68 -22.02
CA ALA A 186 -9.91 -18.50 -22.87
C ALA A 186 -8.46 -18.29 -23.35
N PHE A 187 -7.47 -18.61 -22.51
CA PHE A 187 -6.04 -18.45 -22.82
C PHE A 187 -5.24 -19.67 -22.35
N PRO A 188 -5.03 -20.70 -23.21
CA PRO A 188 -4.38 -21.96 -22.83
C PRO A 188 -2.93 -21.84 -22.32
N GLY A 189 -2.23 -20.75 -22.67
CA GLY A 189 -0.86 -20.44 -22.23
C GLY A 189 -0.78 -19.66 -20.92
N VAL A 190 -1.87 -19.55 -20.16
CA VAL A 190 -1.91 -18.71 -18.95
C VAL A 190 -1.04 -19.29 -17.85
N THR A 191 -0.35 -18.41 -17.13
CA THR A 191 0.32 -18.73 -15.88
C THR A 191 -0.56 -18.33 -14.70
N ILE A 192 -1.00 -19.29 -13.91
CA ILE A 192 -1.82 -19.07 -12.71
C ILE A 192 -0.90 -19.08 -11.48
N VAL A 193 -0.98 -18.04 -10.66
CA VAL A 193 -0.22 -17.95 -9.41
C VAL A 193 -1.16 -17.95 -8.22
N ARG A 194 -0.94 -18.87 -7.29
CA ARG A 194 -1.75 -19.07 -6.09
C ARG A 194 -0.96 -18.71 -4.82
N PRO A 195 -0.95 -17.42 -4.42
CA PRO A 195 -0.32 -17.01 -3.17
C PRO A 195 -1.18 -17.36 -1.95
N GLY A 196 -0.51 -17.65 -0.83
CA GLY A 196 -1.10 -17.65 0.50
C GLY A 196 -1.57 -16.24 0.94
N PRO A 197 -2.16 -16.10 2.14
CA PRO A 197 -2.56 -14.81 2.68
C PRO A 197 -1.34 -13.88 2.83
N MET A 198 -1.32 -12.78 2.08
CA MET A 198 -0.15 -11.90 2.03
C MET A 198 -0.11 -10.91 3.21
N PHE A 199 1.09 -10.61 3.70
CA PHE A 199 1.34 -9.57 4.70
C PHE A 199 2.30 -8.48 4.22
N GLY A 200 2.18 -7.27 4.76
CA GLY A 200 2.89 -6.05 4.34
C GLY A 200 2.32 -4.75 4.94
N HIS A 201 2.76 -3.58 4.47
CA HIS A 201 2.38 -2.29 5.07
C HIS A 201 0.87 -2.00 5.03
N GLU A 202 0.19 -2.38 3.96
CA GLU A 202 -1.25 -2.14 3.73
C GLU A 202 -2.05 -3.44 3.68
N ASP A 203 -1.50 -4.51 4.24
CA ASP A 203 -2.22 -5.77 4.33
C ASP A 203 -3.50 -5.63 5.16
N LYS A 204 -4.40 -6.60 4.99
CA LYS A 204 -5.57 -6.74 5.86
C LYS A 204 -5.40 -7.84 6.89
N LEU A 205 -4.33 -8.64 6.81
CA LEU A 205 -4.09 -9.75 7.71
C LEU A 205 -3.57 -9.23 9.06
N ILE A 206 -2.36 -8.68 9.08
CA ILE A 206 -1.67 -8.27 10.31
C ILE A 206 -2.21 -6.91 10.80
N ASN A 207 -2.48 -5.97 9.89
CA ASN A 207 -3.03 -4.66 10.26
C ASN A 207 -4.41 -4.74 10.91
N SER A 208 -5.28 -5.65 10.48
CA SER A 208 -6.61 -5.79 11.09
C SER A 208 -6.51 -6.25 12.54
N MET A 209 -5.59 -7.19 12.83
CA MET A 209 -5.27 -7.66 14.18
C MET A 209 -4.66 -6.55 15.07
N ALA A 210 -3.89 -5.63 14.48
CA ALA A 210 -3.25 -4.55 15.23
C ALA A 210 -4.16 -3.35 15.51
N VAL A 211 -5.08 -3.03 14.59
CA VAL A 211 -6.03 -1.92 14.74
C VAL A 211 -7.13 -2.31 15.72
N TRP A 212 -7.75 -3.46 15.51
CA TRP A 212 -8.86 -3.93 16.32
C TRP A 212 -8.29 -4.90 17.35
N PRO A 213 -8.25 -4.56 18.65
CA PRO A 213 -8.14 -5.60 19.66
C PRO A 213 -9.37 -6.47 19.47
N ILE A 214 -9.19 -7.60 18.81
CA ILE A 214 -10.27 -8.51 18.49
C ILE A 214 -10.79 -8.99 19.84
N LEU A 215 -11.97 -8.50 20.25
CA LEU A 215 -12.63 -8.92 21.48
C LEU A 215 -13.17 -10.36 21.35
N TRP A 216 -13.22 -10.89 20.11
CA TRP A 216 -13.86 -12.15 19.78
C TRP A 216 -13.18 -12.91 18.62
N THR A 217 -12.80 -14.17 18.84
CA THR A 217 -12.22 -15.05 17.83
C THR A 217 -13.27 -15.95 17.21
N LEU A 218 -12.94 -16.46 16.03
CA LEU A 218 -13.68 -17.52 15.37
C LEU A 218 -12.86 -18.81 15.48
N ASN A 219 -13.54 -19.95 15.59
CA ASN A 219 -12.90 -21.27 15.59
C ASN A 219 -11.80 -21.45 16.67
N ASN A 220 -11.95 -20.85 17.84
CA ASN A 220 -10.93 -20.77 18.89
C ASN A 220 -9.57 -20.18 18.46
N GLY A 221 -9.48 -19.64 17.24
CA GLY A 221 -8.24 -19.20 16.62
C GLY A 221 -7.29 -20.34 16.21
N ASP A 222 -7.79 -21.58 16.10
CA ASP A 222 -6.99 -22.76 15.74
C ASP A 222 -6.75 -22.87 14.22
N THR A 223 -7.41 -22.02 13.42
CA THR A 223 -7.29 -22.00 11.96
C THR A 223 -5.83 -21.79 11.55
N LYS A 224 -5.33 -22.70 10.70
CA LYS A 224 -3.94 -22.72 10.22
C LYS A 224 -3.82 -21.89 8.95
N ILE A 225 -2.89 -20.95 8.96
CA ILE A 225 -2.57 -20.06 7.84
C ILE A 225 -1.08 -20.08 7.53
N ARG A 226 -0.74 -19.90 6.25
CA ARG A 226 0.62 -19.83 5.71
C ARG A 226 0.87 -18.45 5.11
N PRO A 227 1.09 -17.43 5.95
CA PRO A 227 1.27 -16.06 5.50
C PRO A 227 2.50 -15.88 4.61
N THR A 228 2.33 -15.12 3.54
CA THR A 228 3.35 -14.89 2.51
C THR A 228 3.76 -13.43 2.46
N HIS A 229 5.05 -13.17 2.25
CA HIS A 229 5.52 -11.81 2.15
C HIS A 229 5.16 -11.19 0.79
N VAL A 230 4.53 -10.01 0.80
CA VAL A 230 4.06 -9.38 -0.44
C VAL A 230 5.20 -8.98 -1.40
N LEU A 231 6.38 -8.63 -0.90
CA LEU A 231 7.52 -8.28 -1.76
C LEU A 231 8.11 -9.51 -2.43
N ASP A 232 8.07 -10.67 -1.76
CA ASP A 232 8.52 -11.94 -2.34
C ASP A 232 7.57 -12.38 -3.44
N VAL A 233 6.25 -12.28 -3.22
CA VAL A 233 5.25 -12.54 -4.27
C VAL A 233 5.41 -11.57 -5.44
N ALA A 234 5.62 -10.28 -5.19
CA ALA A 234 5.87 -9.30 -6.25
C ALA A 234 7.18 -9.57 -7.01
N GLN A 235 8.23 -10.02 -6.33
CA GLN A 235 9.49 -10.42 -6.96
C GLN A 235 9.31 -11.67 -7.83
N ALA A 236 8.61 -12.67 -7.31
CA ALA A 236 8.25 -13.89 -8.01
C ALA A 236 7.48 -13.57 -9.31
N LEU A 237 6.48 -12.69 -9.23
CA LEU A 237 5.74 -12.21 -10.40
C LEU A 237 6.63 -11.46 -11.39
N SER A 238 7.54 -10.60 -10.92
CA SER A 238 8.47 -9.89 -11.81
C SER A 238 9.45 -10.83 -12.53
N ASN A 239 9.84 -11.95 -11.91
CA ASN A 239 10.74 -12.91 -12.51
C ASN A 239 10.06 -13.71 -13.64
N LEU A 240 8.72 -13.82 -13.64
CA LEU A 240 7.96 -14.48 -14.71
C LEU A 240 8.12 -13.79 -16.07
N SER A 241 8.45 -12.49 -16.11
CA SER A 241 8.71 -11.81 -17.39
C SER A 241 10.03 -12.24 -18.03
N ILE A 242 10.95 -12.83 -17.26
CA ILE A 242 12.27 -13.25 -17.73
C ILE A 242 12.28 -14.76 -18.05
N ILE A 243 11.49 -15.55 -17.33
CA ILE A 243 11.42 -17.00 -17.54
C ILE A 243 10.82 -17.30 -18.93
N PRO A 244 11.51 -18.08 -19.79
CA PRO A 244 11.08 -18.29 -21.18
C PRO A 244 9.83 -19.18 -21.28
N ASN A 245 9.78 -20.26 -20.50
CA ASN A 245 8.65 -21.20 -20.46
C ASN A 245 8.15 -21.32 -19.01
N PRO A 246 7.27 -20.41 -18.56
CA PRO A 246 6.68 -20.53 -17.24
C PRO A 246 5.73 -21.75 -17.18
N ALA A 247 5.67 -22.39 -16.02
CA ALA A 247 4.68 -23.42 -15.74
C ALA A 247 3.27 -22.81 -15.72
N GLN A 248 2.26 -23.62 -15.99
CA GLN A 248 0.87 -23.17 -15.99
C GLN A 248 0.35 -22.82 -14.59
N LEU A 249 0.93 -23.39 -13.53
CA LEU A 249 0.50 -23.19 -12.14
C LEU A 249 1.70 -23.07 -11.22
N TYR A 250 1.69 -22.04 -10.35
CA TYR A 250 2.65 -21.85 -9.27
C TYR A 250 1.93 -21.67 -7.94
N ASN A 251 2.23 -22.52 -6.96
CA ASN A 251 1.74 -22.36 -5.60
C ASN A 251 2.80 -21.63 -4.76
N LEU A 252 2.40 -20.52 -4.14
CA LEU A 252 3.29 -19.69 -3.34
C LEU A 252 2.79 -19.62 -1.88
N PRO A 253 2.94 -20.70 -1.09
CA PRO A 253 2.60 -20.71 0.32
C PRO A 253 3.72 -20.13 1.20
N GLY A 254 3.39 -19.64 2.39
CA GLY A 254 4.37 -19.15 3.35
C GLY A 254 5.34 -20.26 3.84
N PRO A 255 6.54 -19.90 4.33
CA PRO A 255 7.55 -20.86 4.77
C PRO A 255 7.12 -21.61 6.06
N ALA A 256 6.35 -20.95 6.93
CA ALA A 256 5.90 -21.51 8.21
C ALA A 256 4.37 -21.53 8.33
N TYR A 257 3.87 -22.49 9.09
CA TYR A 257 2.48 -22.53 9.54
C TYR A 257 2.31 -21.68 10.78
N HIS A 258 1.28 -20.83 10.78
CA HIS A 258 0.84 -20.12 11.98
C HIS A 258 -0.63 -20.41 12.22
N THR A 259 -1.00 -20.61 13.48
CA THR A 259 -2.41 -20.52 13.85
C THR A 259 -2.82 -19.06 13.97
N TYR A 260 -4.12 -18.78 13.92
CA TYR A 260 -4.62 -17.44 14.12
C TYR A 260 -4.27 -16.91 15.53
N THR A 261 -4.30 -17.75 16.56
CA THR A 261 -3.84 -17.38 17.92
C THR A 261 -2.35 -17.03 17.95
N THR A 262 -1.49 -17.83 17.31
CA THR A 262 -0.05 -17.53 17.22
C THR A 262 0.20 -16.17 16.54
N MET A 263 -0.59 -15.83 15.52
CA MET A 263 -0.49 -14.51 14.86
C MET A 263 -0.94 -13.36 15.76
N LEU A 264 -2.03 -13.52 16.51
CA LEU A 264 -2.47 -12.52 17.48
C LEU A 264 -1.41 -12.29 18.56
N ASP A 265 -0.81 -13.37 19.06
CA ASP A 265 0.29 -13.34 20.02
C ASP A 265 1.53 -12.62 19.46
N LEU A 266 1.86 -12.88 18.19
CA LEU A 266 2.96 -12.20 17.49
C LEU A 266 2.67 -10.70 17.40
N VAL A 267 1.46 -10.32 16.99
CA VAL A 267 1.05 -8.90 16.90
C VAL A 267 1.07 -8.22 18.26
N ALA A 268 0.52 -8.86 19.29
CA ALA A 268 0.50 -8.35 20.66
C ALA A 268 1.92 -8.14 21.20
N SER A 269 2.80 -9.13 21.02
CA SER A 269 4.19 -9.04 21.45
C SER A 269 4.93 -7.92 20.73
N VAL A 270 4.82 -7.82 19.40
CA VAL A 270 5.49 -6.77 18.61
C VAL A 270 4.93 -5.40 18.93
N THR A 271 3.62 -5.24 19.14
CA THR A 271 2.99 -3.95 19.48
C THR A 271 3.15 -3.56 20.96
N CYS A 272 3.71 -4.46 21.78
CA CYS A 272 3.83 -4.30 23.24
C CYS A 272 2.48 -4.04 23.92
N ARG A 273 1.41 -4.65 23.40
CA ARG A 273 0.08 -4.63 24.00
C ARG A 273 -0.14 -5.93 24.77
N THR A 274 -1.00 -5.89 25.77
CA THR A 274 -1.42 -7.11 26.48
C THR A 274 -2.06 -8.06 25.47
N PRO A 275 -1.66 -9.33 25.42
CA PRO A 275 -2.33 -10.32 24.58
C PRO A 275 -3.80 -10.32 24.95
N THR A 276 -4.65 -10.01 23.97
CA THR A 276 -6.09 -10.16 24.14
C THR A 276 -6.36 -11.62 23.83
N HIS A 277 -6.82 -12.41 24.81
CA HIS A 277 -7.38 -13.73 24.54
C HIS A 277 -8.90 -13.56 24.37
N PRO A 278 -9.36 -13.37 23.12
CA PRO A 278 -10.77 -13.12 22.86
C PRO A 278 -11.67 -14.29 23.24
N LEU A 279 -12.93 -13.95 23.53
CA LEU A 279 -14.00 -14.93 23.68
C LEU A 279 -14.32 -15.53 22.31
N THR A 280 -14.44 -16.85 22.22
CA THR A 280 -14.79 -17.48 20.95
C THR A 280 -16.28 -17.34 20.69
N VAL A 281 -16.65 -16.80 19.52
CA VAL A 281 -18.04 -16.69 19.09
C VAL A 281 -18.40 -17.89 18.22
N PRO A 282 -19.48 -18.62 18.54
CA PRO A 282 -19.96 -19.71 17.69
C PRO A 282 -20.29 -19.24 16.27
N LYS A 283 -19.95 -20.07 15.27
CA LYS A 283 -20.17 -19.81 13.84
C LYS A 283 -21.56 -19.26 13.47
N PRO A 284 -22.71 -19.81 13.95
CA PRO A 284 -24.02 -19.29 13.57
C PRO A 284 -24.27 -17.86 14.07
N ILE A 285 -23.81 -17.53 15.28
CA ILE A 285 -23.93 -16.18 15.84
C ILE A 285 -23.06 -15.21 15.04
N ALA A 286 -21.82 -15.60 14.72
CA ALA A 286 -20.92 -14.79 13.89
C ALA A 286 -21.51 -14.51 12.51
N LEU A 287 -22.13 -15.50 11.87
CA LEU A 287 -22.79 -15.34 10.56
C LEU A 287 -24.01 -14.42 10.65
N ALA A 288 -24.83 -14.53 11.70
CA ALA A 288 -25.96 -13.64 11.91
C ALA A 288 -25.52 -12.18 12.11
N LEU A 289 -24.47 -11.97 12.92
CA LEU A 289 -23.88 -10.65 13.13
C LEU A 289 -23.27 -10.07 11.84
N ALA A 290 -22.55 -10.88 11.06
CA ALA A 290 -21.97 -10.45 9.79
C ALA A 290 -23.05 -10.06 8.77
N ARG A 291 -24.13 -10.84 8.66
CA ARG A 291 -25.28 -10.51 7.79
C ARG A 291 -25.96 -9.22 8.20
N ALA A 292 -26.19 -9.01 9.49
CA ALA A 292 -26.75 -7.77 10.01
C ALA A 292 -25.82 -6.56 9.74
N ALA A 293 -24.51 -6.73 9.94
CA ALA A 293 -23.52 -5.70 9.71
C ALA A 293 -23.42 -5.30 8.23
N GLN A 294 -23.51 -6.26 7.31
CA GLN A 294 -23.44 -6.02 5.87
C GLN A 294 -24.60 -5.14 5.35
N VAL A 295 -25.77 -5.25 5.97
CA VAL A 295 -26.93 -4.40 5.64
C VAL A 295 -26.68 -2.93 6.01
N VAL A 296 -25.95 -2.69 7.11
CA VAL A 296 -25.67 -1.34 7.61
C VAL A 296 -24.48 -0.72 6.88
N TRP A 297 -23.39 -1.47 6.71
CA TRP A 297 -22.12 -0.97 6.18
C TRP A 297 -21.37 -2.06 5.41
N TRP A 298 -21.28 -1.96 4.08
CA TRP A 298 -20.74 -3.02 3.22
C TRP A 298 -19.22 -3.31 3.36
N PRO A 299 -18.35 -2.39 3.82
CA PRO A 299 -16.98 -2.73 4.22
C PRO A 299 -16.83 -3.49 5.54
N ALA A 300 -17.91 -3.77 6.27
CA ALA A 300 -17.86 -4.55 7.50
C ALA A 300 -17.59 -6.05 7.20
N LEU A 301 -17.36 -6.83 8.27
CA LEU A 301 -17.10 -8.27 8.20
C LEU A 301 -18.15 -8.98 7.33
N SER A 302 -17.74 -9.55 6.19
CA SER A 302 -18.65 -10.25 5.30
C SER A 302 -19.00 -11.65 5.84
N PRO A 303 -20.19 -12.20 5.56
CA PRO A 303 -20.54 -13.56 5.94
C PRO A 303 -19.57 -14.59 5.35
N ASP A 304 -19.10 -14.35 4.13
CA ASP A 304 -18.08 -15.19 3.48
C ASP A 304 -16.72 -15.10 4.19
N GLU A 305 -16.31 -13.91 4.66
CA GLU A 305 -15.08 -13.75 5.43
C GLU A 305 -15.12 -14.54 6.74
N VAL A 306 -16.29 -14.62 7.39
CA VAL A 306 -16.48 -15.51 8.55
C VAL A 306 -16.21 -16.95 8.16
N VAL A 307 -16.83 -17.45 7.08
CA VAL A 307 -16.61 -18.84 6.60
C VAL A 307 -15.14 -19.08 6.27
N ARG A 308 -14.49 -18.13 5.58
CA ARG A 308 -13.08 -18.20 5.19
C ARG A 308 -12.15 -18.33 6.39
N ARG A 309 -12.46 -17.69 7.51
CA ARG A 309 -11.68 -17.81 8.76
C ARG A 309 -11.81 -19.19 9.45
N TYR A 310 -12.73 -20.07 9.01
CA TYR A 310 -12.80 -21.48 9.45
C TYR A 310 -12.08 -22.44 8.49
N ILE A 311 -11.52 -21.95 7.38
CA ILE A 311 -10.84 -22.76 6.38
C ILE A 311 -9.34 -22.70 6.64
N ASP A 312 -8.72 -23.86 6.81
CA ASP A 312 -7.27 -24.00 6.89
C ASP A 312 -6.63 -23.85 5.51
N ASP A 313 -5.43 -23.28 5.47
CA ASP A 313 -4.63 -23.21 4.25
C ASP A 313 -4.19 -24.60 3.78
N SER A 314 -4.20 -24.82 2.47
CA SER A 314 -3.82 -26.10 1.87
C SER A 314 -2.33 -26.44 2.06
N ASP A 315 -2.05 -27.72 2.33
CA ASP A 315 -0.69 -28.24 2.51
C ASP A 315 -0.06 -28.64 1.17
N VAL A 316 0.27 -27.62 0.38
CA VAL A 316 0.93 -27.79 -0.93
C VAL A 316 2.40 -27.36 -0.81
N PRO A 317 3.36 -28.06 -1.44
CA PRO A 317 4.73 -27.58 -1.54
C PRO A 317 4.77 -26.25 -2.31
N GLY A 318 5.70 -25.36 -1.93
CA GLY A 318 5.83 -24.07 -2.58
C GLY A 318 6.82 -24.08 -3.74
N ASP A 319 6.41 -23.54 -4.89
CA ASP A 319 7.21 -23.50 -6.12
C ASP A 319 8.16 -22.28 -6.16
N TRP A 320 8.64 -21.85 -5.00
CA TRP A 320 9.46 -20.64 -4.84
C TRP A 320 10.81 -20.72 -5.56
N ASP A 321 11.42 -21.92 -5.56
CA ASP A 321 12.71 -22.17 -6.21
C ASP A 321 12.61 -22.01 -7.74
N ALA A 322 11.48 -22.41 -8.32
CA ALA A 322 11.22 -22.25 -9.76
C ALA A 322 11.16 -20.78 -10.18
N LEU A 323 10.80 -19.89 -9.24
CA LEU A 323 10.76 -18.44 -9.45
C LEU A 323 12.03 -17.74 -8.94
N GLY A 324 13.00 -18.47 -8.37
CA GLY A 324 14.27 -17.92 -7.89
C GLY A 324 14.12 -16.97 -6.69
N VAL A 325 13.10 -17.17 -5.85
CA VAL A 325 12.83 -16.35 -4.66
C VAL A 325 12.87 -17.23 -3.42
N THR A 326 13.53 -16.78 -2.36
CA THR A 326 13.48 -17.46 -1.06
C THR A 326 12.43 -16.76 -0.18
N PRO A 327 11.34 -17.42 0.23
CA PRO A 327 10.29 -16.76 0.99
C PRO A 327 10.76 -16.37 2.39
N GLU A 328 10.32 -15.20 2.85
CA GLU A 328 10.64 -14.68 4.17
C GLU A 328 9.56 -15.01 5.20
N GLU A 329 9.99 -15.26 6.43
CA GLU A 329 9.12 -15.49 7.58
C GLU A 329 8.50 -14.18 8.11
N VAL A 330 7.33 -14.31 8.74
CA VAL A 330 6.57 -13.16 9.26
C VAL A 330 7.32 -12.50 10.42
N GLU A 331 7.88 -13.29 11.33
CA GLU A 331 8.52 -12.80 12.56
C GLU A 331 9.66 -11.82 12.27
N GLY A 332 10.42 -12.06 11.21
CA GLY A 332 11.52 -11.18 10.79
C GLY A 332 11.06 -9.80 10.32
N HIS A 333 9.85 -9.70 9.76
CA HIS A 333 9.33 -8.49 9.11
C HIS A 333 8.20 -7.80 9.86
N ALA A 334 7.59 -8.49 10.83
CA ALA A 334 6.44 -8.00 11.58
C ALA A 334 6.68 -6.61 12.18
N ILE A 335 7.89 -6.35 12.70
CA ILE A 335 8.23 -5.04 13.27
C ILE A 335 8.12 -3.89 12.26
N THR A 336 8.55 -4.10 11.02
CA THR A 336 8.58 -3.06 9.99
C THR A 336 7.18 -2.52 9.74
N TYR A 337 6.19 -3.40 9.69
CA TYR A 337 4.80 -3.05 9.41
C TYR A 337 4.03 -2.63 10.67
N LEU A 338 4.30 -3.28 11.81
CA LEU A 338 3.56 -3.06 13.06
C LEU A 338 4.07 -1.91 13.91
N ARG A 339 5.26 -1.37 13.63
CA ARG A 339 5.86 -0.29 14.44
C ARG A 339 4.92 0.89 14.63
N ARG A 340 4.11 1.23 13.61
CA ARG A 340 3.13 2.33 13.68
C ARG A 340 2.04 2.14 14.74
N TYR A 341 1.80 0.91 15.19
CA TYR A 341 0.78 0.60 16.21
C TYR A 341 1.35 0.54 17.63
N ARG A 342 2.68 0.65 17.80
CA ARG A 342 3.30 0.77 19.11
C ARG A 342 2.92 2.10 19.76
N SER A 343 2.75 2.09 21.08
CA SER A 343 2.67 3.33 21.84
C SER A 343 4.02 4.07 21.78
N ALA A 344 4.00 5.41 21.90
CA ALA A 344 5.22 6.22 21.88
C ALA A 344 6.27 5.73 22.89
N TYR A 345 5.83 5.32 24.08
CA TYR A 345 6.68 4.75 25.14
C TYR A 345 7.30 3.40 24.78
N ALA A 346 6.69 2.63 23.88
CA ALA A 346 7.18 1.32 23.44
C ALA A 346 8.06 1.37 22.18
N VAL A 347 8.13 2.52 21.49
CA VAL A 347 8.94 2.66 20.26
C VAL A 347 10.42 2.43 20.51
N SER A 348 10.94 2.90 21.65
CA SER A 348 12.35 2.76 22.05
C SER A 348 12.68 1.39 22.66
N ARG A 349 11.67 0.55 22.96
CA ARG A 349 11.91 -0.76 23.55
C ARG A 349 12.55 -1.69 22.52
N PRO A 350 13.55 -2.50 22.92
CA PRO A 350 14.08 -3.54 22.06
C PRO A 350 12.94 -4.47 21.66
N ASN A 351 13.01 -4.97 20.43
CA ASN A 351 12.01 -5.93 19.97
C ASN A 351 12.06 -7.17 20.86
N PRO A 352 10.90 -7.69 21.30
CA PRO A 352 10.90 -8.97 21.99
C PRO A 352 11.56 -10.01 21.07
N PRO A 353 12.42 -10.89 21.61
CA PRO A 353 12.91 -12.01 20.82
C PRO A 353 11.71 -12.82 20.33
N PRO A 354 11.77 -13.41 19.12
CA PRO A 354 10.77 -14.37 18.70
C PRO A 354 10.64 -15.45 19.78
N LYS A 355 9.41 -15.89 20.10
CA LYS A 355 9.21 -17.00 21.03
C LYS A 355 9.94 -18.22 20.47
N ASP A 356 10.76 -18.89 21.28
CA ASP A 356 11.62 -19.97 20.78
C ASP A 356 10.79 -21.07 20.09
N PRO A 357 11.24 -21.61 18.94
CA PRO A 357 10.51 -22.61 18.17
C PRO A 357 10.30 -23.91 18.96
N VAL A 358 11.11 -24.15 19.99
CA VAL A 358 10.96 -25.27 20.93
C VAL A 358 9.61 -25.25 21.64
N PHE A 359 9.08 -24.06 21.93
CA PHE A 359 7.78 -23.92 22.60
C PHE A 359 6.60 -23.85 21.63
N ASN A 360 6.85 -23.67 20.34
CA ASN A 360 5.82 -23.34 19.34
C ASN A 360 5.54 -24.50 18.35
N SER A 361 6.52 -25.38 18.12
CA SER A 361 6.37 -26.54 17.24
C SER A 361 5.89 -27.76 18.06
N PRO A 362 4.76 -28.39 17.72
CA PRO A 362 4.35 -29.65 18.35
C PRO A 362 5.34 -30.79 18.09
N ASN A 363 6.24 -30.63 17.11
CA ASN A 363 7.28 -31.60 16.75
C ASN A 363 8.63 -31.28 17.39
N ALA A 364 8.75 -30.18 18.17
CA ALA A 364 9.98 -29.89 18.88
C ALA A 364 10.20 -30.91 19.99
N LYS A 365 11.39 -31.51 20.01
CA LYS A 365 11.84 -32.41 21.07
C LYS A 365 12.95 -31.72 21.83
N ALA A 366 12.74 -31.49 23.13
CA ALA A 366 13.80 -31.10 24.04
C ALA A 366 14.56 -32.37 24.45
N GLN A 367 15.88 -32.36 24.29
CA GLN A 367 16.75 -33.42 24.79
C GLN A 367 17.64 -32.82 25.88
N GLU A 368 17.48 -33.30 27.10
CA GLU A 368 18.41 -32.96 28.20
C GLU A 368 19.74 -33.68 27.93
N ILE A 369 20.82 -32.90 27.97
CA ILE A 369 22.17 -33.38 27.70
C ILE A 369 22.87 -33.55 29.04
N ALA A 370 23.67 -34.62 29.17
CA ALA A 370 24.41 -34.92 30.39
C ALA A 370 25.33 -33.76 30.80
N PRO A 371 25.55 -33.53 32.11
CA PRO A 371 26.27 -32.35 32.62
C PRO A 371 27.72 -32.22 32.15
N ASP A 372 28.33 -33.29 31.64
CA ASP A 372 29.75 -33.34 31.25
C ASP A 372 29.99 -33.17 29.74
N VAL A 373 28.99 -32.72 28.97
CA VAL A 373 29.12 -32.54 27.52
C VAL A 373 29.36 -31.07 27.18
N THR A 374 30.57 -30.77 26.68
CA THR A 374 30.93 -29.42 26.23
C THR A 374 30.30 -29.13 24.87
N PHE A 375 29.34 -28.19 24.82
CA PHE A 375 28.79 -27.71 23.55
C PHE A 375 29.82 -26.86 22.79
N ILE A 376 30.39 -27.41 21.73
CA ILE A 376 31.24 -26.65 20.80
C ILE A 376 30.33 -26.10 19.70
N HIS A 377 29.81 -24.90 19.89
CA HIS A 377 29.10 -24.17 18.84
C HIS A 377 30.14 -23.62 17.84
N ASN A 378 30.28 -24.28 16.69
CA ASN A 378 31.08 -23.80 15.56
C ASN A 378 30.19 -22.93 14.66
N PRO A 379 30.16 -21.59 14.83
CA PRO A 379 29.40 -20.74 13.94
C PRO A 379 29.95 -20.87 12.51
N PRO A 380 29.09 -20.75 11.47
CA PRO A 380 29.57 -20.63 10.10
C PRO A 380 30.49 -19.40 9.98
N SER A 381 31.46 -19.47 9.08
CA SER A 381 32.51 -18.45 8.84
C SER A 381 32.02 -17.02 8.57
N SER A 382 30.70 -16.84 8.38
CA SER A 382 30.03 -15.55 8.19
C SER A 382 29.64 -14.81 9.49
N VAL A 383 29.79 -15.43 10.66
CA VAL A 383 29.56 -14.76 11.95
C VAL A 383 30.91 -14.27 12.48
N PRO A 384 31.03 -12.99 12.91
CA PRO A 384 32.31 -12.50 13.40
C PRO A 384 32.76 -13.32 14.62
N THR A 385 34.02 -13.75 14.59
CA THR A 385 34.72 -14.43 15.69
C THR A 385 34.68 -13.61 16.99
N PRO A 386 34.88 -14.21 18.17
CA PRO A 386 34.91 -13.52 19.47
C PRO A 386 35.94 -12.37 19.59
N HIS A 387 36.84 -12.21 18.62
CA HIS A 387 37.71 -11.04 18.46
C HIS A 387 37.03 -9.82 17.79
N SER A 388 35.70 -9.74 17.81
CA SER A 388 34.94 -8.61 17.24
C SER A 388 35.18 -7.31 18.03
N LEU A 389 35.28 -6.21 17.28
CA LEU A 389 35.78 -4.85 17.58
C LEU A 389 35.18 -4.08 18.77
N THR A 390 34.35 -4.70 19.61
CA THR A 390 33.66 -4.04 20.73
C THR A 390 34.61 -3.70 21.89
N SER A 391 35.78 -4.33 21.97
CA SER A 391 36.78 -4.12 23.02
C SER A 391 38.06 -3.41 22.55
N MET A 392 38.16 -3.02 21.27
CA MET A 392 39.31 -2.24 20.80
C MET A 392 39.20 -0.78 21.28
N PRO A 393 40.28 -0.18 21.82
CA PRO A 393 40.27 1.21 22.32
C PRO A 393 40.03 2.25 21.21
N ALA A 394 40.08 1.84 19.94
CA ALA A 394 39.76 2.66 18.77
C ALA A 394 38.28 2.57 18.33
N SER A 395 37.41 1.85 19.05
CA SER A 395 36.01 1.72 18.64
C SER A 395 35.24 3.05 18.82
N PRO A 396 34.46 3.51 17.83
CA PRO A 396 33.66 4.75 17.91
C PRO A 396 32.64 4.76 19.05
N LEU A 397 32.30 3.58 19.57
CA LEU A 397 31.30 3.36 20.62
C LEU A 397 31.87 3.47 22.05
N LEU A 398 33.21 3.39 22.20
CA LEU A 398 33.90 3.55 23.49
C LEU A 398 34.44 4.97 23.73
N PHE A 399 34.35 5.86 22.73
CA PHE A 399 34.60 7.28 22.99
C PHE A 399 33.51 7.81 23.91
N LYS A 400 33.91 8.30 25.09
CA LYS A 400 33.01 9.13 25.90
C LYS A 400 32.52 10.26 24.99
N PRO A 401 31.22 10.59 24.99
CA PRO A 401 30.74 11.73 24.23
C PRO A 401 31.59 12.92 24.66
N THR A 402 32.30 13.52 23.69
CA THR A 402 32.95 14.80 23.92
C THR A 402 31.85 15.72 24.40
N ARG A 403 31.91 16.13 25.68
CA ARG A 403 31.15 17.28 26.13
C ARG A 403 31.50 18.38 25.15
N SER A 404 30.56 18.75 24.30
CA SER A 404 30.63 20.04 23.64
C SER A 404 30.67 21.04 24.78
N ASP A 405 31.81 21.69 24.98
CA ASP A 405 31.90 22.80 25.91
C ASP A 405 30.78 23.76 25.54
N GLY A 406 29.80 23.84 26.44
CA GLY A 406 28.62 24.65 26.25
C GLY A 406 29.04 26.10 26.24
N ALA A 407 28.95 26.74 25.07
CA ALA A 407 28.77 28.18 24.99
C ALA A 407 28.25 28.67 23.62
N ASN A 408 28.65 28.10 22.48
CA ASN A 408 28.59 28.90 21.22
C ASN A 408 27.89 28.28 20.00
N HIS A 409 27.15 27.19 20.14
CA HIS A 409 26.31 26.67 19.05
C HIS A 409 24.84 26.60 19.46
N LEU A 410 24.34 27.72 19.97
CA LEU A 410 22.91 28.00 19.85
C LEU A 410 22.60 28.21 18.36
N PRO A 411 21.42 27.78 17.86
CA PRO A 411 20.95 28.25 16.57
C PRO A 411 21.02 29.79 16.56
N PRO A 412 21.32 30.43 15.41
CA PRO A 412 21.47 31.88 15.34
C PRO A 412 20.27 32.54 16.01
N GLU A 413 20.52 33.48 16.93
CA GLU A 413 19.45 34.24 17.57
C GLU A 413 18.58 34.83 16.47
N LEU A 414 17.29 34.50 16.49
CA LEU A 414 16.32 35.11 15.61
C LEU A 414 16.41 36.61 15.82
N HIS A 415 16.84 37.34 14.79
CA HIS A 415 16.88 38.80 14.84
C HIS A 415 15.53 39.27 15.41
N PRO A 416 15.52 39.98 16.55
CA PRO A 416 14.28 40.46 17.11
C PRO A 416 13.60 41.30 16.05
N LYS A 417 12.34 40.97 15.72
CA LYS A 417 11.58 41.77 14.77
C LYS A 417 11.56 43.19 15.33
N PRO A 418 11.91 44.22 14.53
CA PRO A 418 11.85 45.59 14.99
C PRO A 418 10.44 45.86 15.52
N GLU A 419 10.36 46.24 16.79
CA GLU A 419 9.10 46.54 17.44
C GLU A 419 8.61 47.87 16.86
N VAL A 420 7.68 47.80 15.91
CA VAL A 420 7.08 49.00 15.32
C VAL A 420 6.14 49.58 16.37
N GLU A 421 6.57 50.62 17.07
CA GLU A 421 5.72 51.39 17.98
C GLU A 421 4.54 51.97 17.18
N ARG A 422 3.32 51.51 17.49
CA ARG A 422 2.09 52.04 16.90
C ARG A 422 1.46 53.04 17.86
N PRO A 423 0.97 54.20 17.38
CA PRO A 423 0.29 55.15 18.24
C PRO A 423 -0.94 54.51 18.90
N LYS A 424 -1.12 54.76 20.21
CA LYS A 424 -2.33 54.32 20.94
C LYS A 424 -3.51 55.15 20.46
N LEU A 425 -4.57 54.51 19.97
CA LEU A 425 -5.75 55.21 19.48
C LEU A 425 -6.51 55.87 20.64
N THR A 426 -7.03 57.07 20.40
CA THR A 426 -7.95 57.73 21.32
C THR A 426 -9.36 57.13 21.20
N GLN A 427 -10.20 57.35 22.23
CA GLN A 427 -11.57 56.86 22.25
C GLN A 427 -12.41 57.40 21.07
N ASP A 428 -12.19 58.67 20.69
CA ASP A 428 -12.89 59.30 19.56
C ASP A 428 -12.57 58.62 18.22
N GLN A 429 -11.32 58.19 18.02
CA GLN A 429 -10.91 57.46 16.82
C GLN A 429 -11.55 56.07 16.76
N ILE A 430 -11.73 55.42 17.91
CA ILE A 430 -12.43 54.14 18.01
C ILE A 430 -13.91 54.29 17.62
N GLU A 431 -14.56 55.37 18.04
CA GLU A 431 -15.95 55.67 17.66
C GLU A 431 -16.08 56.00 16.17
N GLU A 432 -15.13 56.73 15.60
CA GLU A 432 -15.08 56.99 14.15
C GLU A 432 -14.92 55.68 13.35
N ILE A 433 -14.05 54.77 13.79
CA ILE A 433 -13.88 53.44 13.19
C ILE A 433 -15.21 52.65 13.21
N ARG A 434 -15.94 52.70 14.32
CA ARG A 434 -17.25 52.04 14.44
C ARG A 434 -18.28 52.64 13.49
N ARG A 435 -18.34 53.98 13.42
CA ARG A 435 -19.26 54.70 12.53
C ARG A 435 -18.99 54.37 11.06
N LEU A 436 -17.75 54.53 10.61
CA LEU A 436 -17.36 54.29 9.20
C LEU A 436 -17.64 52.85 8.76
N ARG A 437 -17.50 51.89 9.66
CA ARG A 437 -17.74 50.48 9.35
C ARG A 437 -19.22 50.10 9.32
N LEU A 438 -20.06 50.84 10.03
CA LEU A 438 -21.52 50.68 9.97
C LEU A 438 -22.13 51.32 8.72
N GLU A 439 -21.58 52.46 8.28
CA GLU A 439 -22.00 53.17 7.07
C GLU A 439 -21.78 52.30 5.82
N ASP A 440 -20.53 51.95 5.51
CA ASP A 440 -20.20 51.16 4.30
C ASP A 440 -19.13 50.08 4.55
N PRO A 441 -19.54 48.83 4.85
CA PRO A 441 -18.60 47.77 5.22
C PRO A 441 -17.73 47.27 4.05
N LYS A 442 -18.16 47.51 2.79
CA LYS A 442 -17.40 47.10 1.59
C LYS A 442 -16.27 48.07 1.27
N ALA A 443 -16.53 49.37 1.33
CA ALA A 443 -15.53 50.41 1.09
C ALA A 443 -14.60 50.56 2.32
N ASN A 444 -15.18 50.60 3.52
CA ASN A 444 -14.45 50.73 4.78
C ASN A 444 -14.07 49.35 5.35
N SER A 445 -13.28 48.61 4.57
CA SER A 445 -12.76 47.30 4.98
C SER A 445 -11.84 47.40 6.20
N CYS A 446 -11.65 46.28 6.93
CA CYS A 446 -10.74 46.26 8.08
C CYS A 446 -9.31 46.66 7.72
N GLN A 447 -8.87 46.32 6.50
CA GLN A 447 -7.55 46.69 6.00
C GLN A 447 -7.47 48.19 5.72
N PHE A 448 -8.49 48.75 5.08
CA PHE A 448 -8.55 50.19 4.77
C PHE A 448 -8.57 51.05 6.05
N LEU A 449 -9.40 50.68 7.03
CA LEU A 449 -9.46 51.36 8.32
C LEU A 449 -8.17 51.15 9.12
N ALA A 450 -7.56 49.97 9.06
CA ALA A 450 -6.26 49.72 9.69
C ALA A 450 -5.15 50.61 9.12
N THR A 451 -5.14 50.84 7.80
CA THR A 451 -4.21 51.78 7.17
C THR A 451 -4.52 53.23 7.52
N LYS A 452 -5.81 53.63 7.53
CA LYS A 452 -6.23 55.01 7.81
C LYS A 452 -5.87 55.45 9.24
N PHE A 453 -6.04 54.55 10.22
CA PHE A 453 -5.80 54.83 11.64
C PHE A 453 -4.48 54.21 12.17
N ASN A 454 -3.59 53.77 11.27
CA ASN A 454 -2.30 53.16 11.59
C ASN A 454 -2.36 52.05 12.68
N CYS A 455 -3.35 51.15 12.58
CA CYS A 455 -3.62 50.10 13.55
C CYS A 455 -3.63 48.71 12.90
N THR A 456 -3.83 47.63 13.67
CA THR A 456 -3.91 46.28 13.09
C THR A 456 -5.32 46.00 12.56
N PRO A 457 -5.47 45.26 11.45
CA PRO A 457 -6.80 44.84 10.97
C PRO A 457 -7.52 43.96 11.98
N ILE A 458 -6.77 43.22 12.81
CA ILE A 458 -7.30 42.43 13.93
C ILE A 458 -7.92 43.34 14.99
N PHE A 459 -7.26 44.45 15.35
CA PHE A 459 -7.81 45.43 16.28
C PHE A 459 -9.13 46.02 15.77
N VAL A 460 -9.17 46.43 14.50
CA VAL A 460 -10.41 46.93 13.87
C VAL A 460 -11.52 45.87 13.91
N SER A 461 -11.19 44.60 13.67
CA SER A 461 -12.15 43.48 13.76
C SER A 461 -12.77 43.29 15.15
N MET A 462 -12.01 43.55 16.21
CA MET A 462 -12.47 43.45 17.60
C MET A 462 -13.32 44.65 18.02
N VAL A 463 -12.92 45.86 17.62
CA VAL A 463 -13.55 47.11 18.07
C VAL A 463 -14.85 47.43 17.36
N ALA A 464 -14.96 47.05 16.08
CA ALA A 464 -16.13 47.32 15.25
C ALA A 464 -16.61 46.04 14.53
N PRO A 465 -17.10 45.01 15.24
CA PRO A 465 -17.63 43.81 14.60
C PRO A 465 -18.92 44.13 13.82
N LEU A 466 -19.06 43.57 12.63
CA LEU A 466 -20.31 43.68 11.86
C LEU A 466 -21.38 42.75 12.44
N PRO A 467 -22.68 43.12 12.38
CA PRO A 467 -23.77 42.21 12.68
C PRO A 467 -23.67 40.91 11.87
N LYS A 468 -24.00 39.79 12.50
CA LYS A 468 -23.85 38.44 11.92
C LYS A 468 -24.49 38.31 10.52
N GLN A 469 -25.68 38.88 10.32
CA GLN A 469 -26.40 38.87 9.04
C GLN A 469 -25.60 39.54 7.92
N LYS A 470 -25.15 40.79 8.13
CA LYS A 470 -24.34 41.53 7.14
C LYS A 470 -23.02 40.84 6.83
N ARG A 471 -22.42 40.17 7.82
CA ARG A 471 -21.19 39.38 7.63
C ARG A 471 -21.43 38.18 6.71
N GLU A 472 -22.49 37.41 6.94
CA GLU A 472 -22.84 36.26 6.12
C GLU A 472 -23.17 36.66 4.67
N GLU A 473 -23.81 37.81 4.45
CA GLU A 473 -24.07 38.36 3.12
C GLU A 473 -22.79 38.70 2.37
N LEU A 474 -21.84 39.39 3.02
CA LEU A 474 -20.54 39.71 2.42
C LEU A 474 -19.72 38.46 2.11
N GLU A 475 -19.72 37.46 3.00
CA GLU A 475 -19.03 36.18 2.77
C GLU A 475 -19.63 35.41 1.58
N LYS A 476 -20.97 35.44 1.42
CA LYS A 476 -21.64 34.84 0.25
C LYS A 476 -21.25 35.55 -1.04
N GLU A 477 -21.29 36.88 -1.07
CA GLU A 477 -20.91 37.65 -2.26
C GLU A 477 -19.45 37.44 -2.66
N GLN A 478 -18.52 37.38 -1.70
CA GLN A 478 -17.11 37.11 -1.95
C GLN A 478 -16.88 35.70 -2.52
N ARG A 479 -17.56 34.68 -1.97
CA ARG A 479 -17.51 33.31 -2.52
C ARG A 479 -18.05 33.26 -3.94
N GLU A 480 -19.11 34.02 -4.24
CA GLU A 480 -19.64 34.12 -5.59
C GLU A 480 -18.72 34.89 -6.55
N ALA A 481 -18.00 35.90 -6.06
CA ALA A 481 -16.98 36.62 -6.84
C ALA A 481 -15.77 35.73 -7.15
N GLN A 482 -15.23 35.01 -6.17
CA GLN A 482 -14.13 34.04 -6.38
C GLN A 482 -14.53 32.93 -7.35
N LYS A 483 -15.76 32.41 -7.21
CA LYS A 483 -16.31 31.45 -8.18
C LYS A 483 -16.40 32.04 -9.58
N ARG A 484 -16.68 33.34 -9.73
CA ARG A 484 -16.72 34.05 -11.01
C ARG A 484 -15.32 34.25 -11.60
N GLU A 485 -14.31 34.54 -10.78
CA GLU A 485 -12.91 34.67 -11.22
C GLU A 485 -12.33 33.34 -11.71
N GLN A 486 -12.76 32.22 -11.11
CA GLN A 486 -12.38 30.87 -11.57
C GLN A 486 -13.07 30.45 -12.89
N TRP A 487 -13.96 31.27 -13.46
CA TRP A 487 -14.57 30.94 -14.74
C TRP A 487 -13.61 31.23 -15.89
N GLY A 488 -13.32 30.20 -16.69
CA GLY A 488 -12.65 30.41 -17.98
C GLY A 488 -13.52 31.18 -18.98
N GLU A 489 -12.89 31.72 -20.02
CA GLU A 489 -13.47 32.62 -21.04
C GLU A 489 -14.76 32.09 -21.68
N ARG A 490 -14.84 30.77 -21.92
CA ARG A 490 -16.04 30.15 -22.51
C ARG A 490 -17.26 30.30 -21.60
N LYS A 491 -17.09 30.18 -20.28
CA LYS A 491 -18.19 30.20 -19.30
C LYS A 491 -18.65 31.63 -19.00
N THR A 492 -17.73 32.60 -19.00
CA THR A 492 -18.06 34.02 -18.89
C THR A 492 -18.86 34.48 -20.11
N LEU A 493 -18.43 34.16 -21.33
CA LEU A 493 -19.11 34.51 -22.58
C LEU A 493 -20.54 33.94 -22.65
N ILE A 494 -20.75 32.67 -22.27
CA ILE A 494 -22.09 32.06 -22.21
C ILE A 494 -23.02 32.79 -21.21
N ARG A 495 -22.48 33.19 -20.05
CA ARG A 495 -23.24 33.92 -19.03
C ARG A 495 -23.60 35.33 -19.50
N GLU A 496 -22.70 36.01 -20.19
CA GLU A 496 -22.95 37.33 -20.79
C GLU A 496 -23.99 37.26 -21.90
N ILE A 497 -23.92 36.27 -22.80
CA ILE A 497 -24.94 36.03 -23.83
C ILE A 497 -26.31 35.79 -23.17
N ARG A 498 -26.38 34.96 -22.12
CA ARG A 498 -27.63 34.76 -21.37
C ARG A 498 -28.13 36.05 -20.70
N LYS A 499 -27.24 36.91 -20.21
CA LYS A 499 -27.60 38.19 -19.60
C LYS A 499 -28.12 39.19 -20.65
N LYS A 500 -27.50 39.24 -21.83
CA LYS A 500 -28.00 40.04 -22.96
C LYS A 500 -29.38 39.54 -23.42
N ARG A 501 -29.56 38.23 -23.61
CA ARG A 501 -30.88 37.65 -23.97
C ARG A 501 -31.98 38.03 -22.98
N ARG A 502 -31.69 38.00 -21.67
CA ARG A 502 -32.60 38.42 -20.60
C ARG A 502 -32.88 39.93 -20.50
N ARG A 503 -32.08 40.76 -21.16
CA ARG A 503 -32.32 42.22 -21.28
C ARG A 503 -33.09 42.56 -22.56
N PHE A 504 -33.02 41.69 -23.56
CA PHE A 504 -33.76 41.81 -24.83
C PHE A 504 -35.18 41.25 -24.73
N TRP A 505 -35.39 40.24 -23.89
CA TRP A 505 -36.69 39.93 -23.29
C TRP A 505 -37.01 40.95 -22.21
#